data_AF-A0A7K8R8B4-F1
#
_entry.id   AF-A0A7K8R8B4-F1
#
_cell.length_a   1.000
_cell.length_b   1.000
_cell.length_c   1.000
_cell.angle_alpha   90.00
_cell.angle_beta   90.00
_cell.angle_gamma   90.00
#
_symmetry.space_group_name_H-M   'P 1'
#
loop_
_entity.id
_entity.type
_entity.pdbx_description
1 polymer ?
#
loop_
_entity_poly.entity_id
_entity_poly.type
_entity_poly.pdbx_seq_one_letter_code
_entity_poly.pdbx_strand_id
1 'polypeptide(L)'
;DVCKVQMTVPQNKVFTQNLGKDKGFCEMLFYLNGRSLPGITASQSLPPDPVERMSQLHWQHSALLSFLKSQGAYLPHIMPEFLLEPEDYKIWVKVEGTLKVDRLNSDRFSNKTIVVLEGSTFEKRSKRAWTDVLLQIYKVFVLPRVSSRSSTDPSCSESMQNMPIIKTELLSSNIYSPYERTILTWLNKHYEKNRKIVWKDCQKGEI
;
A
#
# COMPACT_ATOMS: atom_id res chain seq x y z
N ASP A 1 27.26 -55.22 -29.11
CA ASP A 1 26.30 -54.14 -29.41
C ASP A 1 24.96 -54.33 -28.71
N VAL A 2 24.65 -53.51 -27.71
CA VAL A 2 23.27 -53.14 -27.37
C VAL A 2 23.31 -51.69 -26.86
N CYS A 3 23.00 -50.75 -27.76
CA CYS A 3 22.86 -49.33 -27.45
C CYS A 3 21.58 -49.10 -26.63
N LYS A 4 21.69 -48.60 -25.39
CA LYS A 4 20.55 -48.09 -24.63
C LYS A 4 20.36 -46.61 -24.96
N VAL A 5 19.33 -46.31 -25.76
CA VAL A 5 18.86 -44.95 -26.00
C VAL A 5 18.13 -44.47 -24.74
N GLN A 6 18.75 -43.54 -24.01
CA GLN A 6 18.12 -42.81 -22.93
C GLN A 6 17.36 -41.63 -23.55
N MET A 7 16.03 -41.72 -23.55
CA MET A 7 15.15 -40.59 -23.91
C MET A 7 15.25 -39.54 -22.80
N THR A 8 16.04 -38.51 -23.04
CA THR A 8 16.03 -37.27 -22.25
C THR A 8 14.75 -36.51 -22.58
N VAL A 9 13.76 -36.60 -21.69
CA VAL A 9 12.64 -35.66 -21.64
C VAL A 9 13.24 -34.26 -21.40
N PRO A 10 12.96 -33.25 -22.25
CA PRO A 10 13.44 -31.91 -21.99
C PRO A 10 12.80 -31.43 -20.69
N GLN A 11 13.65 -31.15 -19.69
CA GLN A 11 13.25 -30.50 -18.47
C GLN A 11 12.56 -29.18 -18.84
N ASN A 12 11.23 -29.16 -18.69
CA ASN A 12 10.48 -27.92 -18.67
C ASN A 12 11.16 -27.03 -17.64
N LYS A 13 11.73 -25.92 -18.11
CA LYS A 13 12.17 -24.83 -17.25
C LYS A 13 10.95 -24.40 -16.46
N VAL A 14 10.81 -24.91 -15.25
CA VAL A 14 9.87 -24.40 -14.25
C VAL A 14 10.26 -22.95 -14.07
N PHE A 15 9.48 -22.07 -14.69
CA PHE A 15 9.59 -20.64 -14.49
C PHE A 15 9.16 -20.42 -13.05
N THR A 16 10.13 -20.39 -12.13
CA THR A 16 9.95 -20.00 -10.74
C THR A 16 9.67 -18.49 -10.71
N GLN A 17 8.48 -18.12 -11.18
CA GLN A 17 8.03 -16.74 -11.23
C GLN A 17 7.45 -16.36 -9.86
N ASN A 18 8.19 -15.53 -9.12
CA ASN A 18 7.74 -14.54 -8.13
C ASN A 18 6.66 -14.93 -7.09
N LEU A 19 6.52 -16.19 -6.69
CA LEU A 19 5.67 -16.61 -5.56
C LEU A 19 5.98 -15.85 -4.24
N GLY A 20 7.15 -15.22 -4.13
CA GLY A 20 7.60 -14.51 -2.93
C GLY A 20 7.03 -13.11 -2.71
N LYS A 21 6.59 -12.38 -3.76
CA LYS A 21 6.20 -10.96 -3.60
C LYS A 21 4.80 -10.81 -2.99
N ASP A 22 3.82 -11.53 -3.52
CA ASP A 22 2.43 -11.44 -3.06
C ASP A 22 2.25 -12.08 -1.68
N LYS A 23 3.02 -13.14 -1.39
CA LYS A 23 3.07 -13.79 -0.08
C LYS A 23 3.62 -12.84 0.99
N GLY A 24 4.75 -12.19 0.72
CA GLY A 24 5.36 -11.24 1.67
C GLY A 24 4.46 -10.04 1.98
N PHE A 25 3.75 -9.52 0.96
CA PHE A 25 2.79 -8.44 1.16
C PHE A 25 1.58 -8.87 2.01
N CYS A 26 1.01 -10.06 1.75
CA CYS A 26 -0.11 -10.59 2.53
C CYS A 26 0.29 -10.89 3.99
N GLU A 27 1.51 -11.43 4.20
CA GLU A 27 2.07 -11.65 5.54
C GLU A 27 2.30 -10.34 6.28
N MET A 28 2.85 -9.31 5.61
CA MET A 28 2.99 -7.97 6.18
C MET A 28 1.63 -7.41 6.61
N LEU A 29 0.61 -7.50 5.76
CA LEU A 29 -0.74 -7.05 6.11
C LEU A 29 -1.33 -7.81 7.29
N PHE A 30 -1.14 -9.14 7.33
CA PHE A 30 -1.57 -9.95 8.47
C PHE A 30 -0.92 -9.48 9.77
N TYR A 31 0.39 -9.19 9.75
CA TYR A 31 1.11 -8.67 10.91
C TYR A 31 0.63 -7.28 11.35
N LEU A 32 0.29 -6.41 10.40
CA LEU A 32 -0.19 -5.04 10.67
C LEU A 32 -1.66 -5.00 11.13
N ASN A 33 -2.50 -5.91 10.65
CA ASN A 33 -3.93 -5.94 10.95
C ASN A 33 -4.29 -6.91 12.09
N GLY A 34 -3.43 -7.90 12.37
CA GLY A 34 -3.72 -8.99 13.32
C GLY A 34 -4.84 -9.94 12.86
N ARG A 35 -5.35 -9.77 11.63
CA ARG A 35 -6.40 -10.59 11.02
C ARG A 35 -6.06 -10.87 9.57
N SER A 36 -6.43 -12.05 9.09
CA SER A 36 -6.38 -12.38 7.67
C SER A 36 -7.34 -11.50 6.87
N LEU A 37 -6.95 -11.20 5.63
CA LEU A 37 -7.78 -10.43 4.72
C LEU A 37 -8.99 -11.29 4.30
N PRO A 38 -10.23 -10.77 4.36
CA PRO A 38 -11.40 -11.53 3.93
C PRO A 38 -11.25 -11.97 2.48
N GLY A 39 -11.29 -13.28 2.24
CA GLY A 39 -11.20 -13.87 0.89
C GLY A 39 -9.78 -14.08 0.33
N ILE A 40 -8.72 -13.56 0.96
CA ILE A 40 -7.34 -13.79 0.50
C ILE A 40 -6.62 -14.65 1.53
N THR A 41 -6.43 -15.93 1.22
CA THR A 41 -5.59 -16.82 2.02
C THR A 41 -4.14 -16.66 1.59
N ALA A 42 -3.24 -16.37 2.54
CA ALA A 42 -1.81 -16.20 2.29
C ALA A 42 -1.12 -17.48 1.73
N SER A 43 -1.81 -18.62 1.76
CA SER A 43 -1.34 -19.93 1.34
C SER A 43 -1.87 -20.39 -0.02
N GLN A 44 -2.68 -19.59 -0.73
CA GLN A 44 -3.22 -20.02 -2.02
C GLN A 44 -2.14 -19.95 -3.11
N SER A 45 -1.84 -21.09 -3.73
CA SER A 45 -1.00 -21.12 -4.92
C SER A 45 -1.71 -20.45 -6.10
N LEU A 46 -0.97 -19.68 -6.89
CA LEU A 46 -1.49 -19.11 -8.12
C LEU A 46 -1.71 -20.20 -9.18
N PRO A 47 -2.77 -20.11 -10.00
CA PRO A 47 -3.01 -21.00 -11.12
C PRO A 47 -1.83 -21.01 -12.11
N PRO A 48 -1.56 -22.15 -12.77
CA PRO A 48 -0.54 -22.22 -13.81
C PRO A 48 -1.00 -21.52 -15.11
N ASP A 49 -2.31 -21.48 -15.37
CA ASP A 49 -2.85 -20.80 -16.55
C ASP A 49 -2.71 -19.27 -16.39
N PRO A 50 -2.07 -18.57 -17.35
CA PRO A 50 -1.82 -17.13 -17.23
C PRO A 50 -3.09 -16.27 -17.16
N VAL A 51 -4.19 -16.68 -17.80
CA VAL A 51 -5.44 -15.91 -17.82
C VAL A 51 -6.19 -16.09 -16.51
N GLU A 52 -6.28 -17.31 -15.99
CA GLU A 52 -6.83 -17.61 -14.67
C GLU A 52 -6.01 -16.92 -13.57
N ARG A 53 -4.68 -17.00 -13.65
CA ARG A 53 -3.77 -16.33 -12.71
C ARG A 53 -3.98 -14.83 -12.68
N MET A 54 -3.98 -14.19 -13.85
CA MET A 54 -4.24 -12.75 -13.97
C MET A 54 -5.60 -12.38 -13.37
N SER A 55 -6.64 -13.17 -13.67
CA SER A 55 -8.00 -12.94 -13.17
C SER A 55 -8.07 -13.05 -11.64
N GLN A 56 -7.41 -14.06 -11.07
CA GLN A 56 -7.30 -14.23 -9.63
C GLN A 56 -6.55 -13.07 -8.97
N LEU A 57 -5.41 -12.64 -9.53
CA LEU A 57 -4.65 -11.50 -9.02
C LEU A 57 -5.47 -10.21 -9.07
N HIS A 58 -6.18 -9.96 -10.16
CA HIS A 58 -7.07 -8.80 -10.30
C HIS A 58 -8.18 -8.82 -9.24
N TRP A 59 -8.79 -9.98 -9.00
CA TRP A 59 -9.78 -10.15 -7.93
C TRP A 59 -9.18 -9.92 -6.54
N GLN A 60 -8.00 -10.49 -6.26
CA GLN A 60 -7.27 -10.30 -5.00
C GLN A 60 -6.97 -8.82 -4.75
N HIS A 61 -6.47 -8.10 -5.74
CA HIS A 61 -6.24 -6.65 -5.65
C HIS A 61 -7.54 -5.87 -5.42
N SER A 62 -8.65 -6.29 -6.04
CA SER A 62 -9.97 -5.67 -5.83
C SER A 62 -10.46 -5.84 -4.39
N ALA A 63 -10.32 -7.05 -3.84
CA ALA A 63 -10.67 -7.37 -2.48
C ALA A 63 -9.81 -6.59 -1.47
N LEU A 64 -8.50 -6.53 -1.71
CA LEU A 64 -7.55 -5.72 -0.93
C LEU A 64 -7.98 -4.24 -0.90
N LEU A 65 -8.19 -3.62 -2.06
CA LEU A 65 -8.55 -2.21 -2.14
C LEU A 65 -9.88 -1.92 -1.43
N SER A 66 -10.85 -2.84 -1.55
CA SER A 66 -12.15 -2.72 -0.89
C SER A 66 -12.02 -2.81 0.63
N PHE A 67 -11.20 -3.74 1.12
CA PHE A 67 -10.90 -3.86 2.54
C PHE A 67 -10.17 -2.62 3.08
N LEU A 68 -9.13 -2.13 2.40
CA LEU A 68 -8.42 -0.92 2.83
C LEU A 68 -9.38 0.29 2.92
N LYS A 69 -10.27 0.44 1.94
CA LYS A 69 -11.31 1.49 1.96
C LYS A 69 -12.24 1.33 3.17
N SER A 70 -12.62 0.10 3.54
CA SER A 70 -13.43 -0.14 4.74
C SER A 70 -12.70 0.19 6.04
N GLN A 71 -11.36 0.21 6.03
CA GLN A 71 -10.52 0.66 7.16
C GLN A 71 -10.22 2.17 7.12
N GLY A 72 -10.80 2.91 6.18
CA GLY A 72 -10.64 4.37 6.07
C GLY A 72 -9.52 4.82 5.11
N ALA A 73 -8.96 3.93 4.29
CA ALA A 73 -8.00 4.31 3.26
C ALA A 73 -8.68 5.09 2.12
N TYR A 74 -8.05 6.18 1.66
CA TYR A 74 -8.54 6.97 0.52
C TYR A 74 -7.82 6.58 -0.77
N LEU A 75 -8.43 5.67 -1.55
CA LEU A 75 -7.88 5.10 -2.78
C LEU A 75 -8.86 5.11 -3.96
N PRO A 76 -9.53 6.24 -4.31
CA PRO A 76 -10.47 6.28 -5.43
C PRO A 76 -9.78 6.21 -6.80
N HIS A 77 -8.52 6.64 -6.89
CA HIS A 77 -7.75 6.73 -8.14
C HIS A 77 -7.03 5.43 -8.52
N ILE A 78 -6.96 4.47 -7.60
CA ILE A 78 -6.27 3.20 -7.82
C ILE A 78 -7.27 2.14 -8.26
N MET A 79 -7.04 1.61 -9.46
CA MET A 79 -7.77 0.46 -9.98
C MET A 79 -6.95 -0.83 -9.78
N PRO A 80 -7.59 -2.01 -9.63
CA PRO A 80 -6.92 -3.28 -9.37
C PRO A 80 -5.88 -3.66 -10.44
N GLU A 81 -6.14 -3.34 -11.71
CA GLU A 81 -5.23 -3.63 -12.82
C GLU A 81 -3.89 -2.88 -12.73
N PHE A 82 -3.82 -1.76 -12.01
CA PHE A 82 -2.56 -1.03 -11.80
C PHE A 82 -1.65 -1.72 -10.79
N LEU A 83 -2.15 -2.69 -10.04
CA LEU A 83 -1.37 -3.46 -9.07
C LEU A 83 -0.80 -4.75 -9.68
N LEU A 84 -1.16 -5.11 -10.92
CA LEU A 84 -0.63 -6.29 -11.62
C LEU A 84 0.84 -6.13 -12.01
N GLU A 85 1.56 -7.26 -12.15
CA GLU A 85 2.85 -7.26 -12.83
C GLU A 85 2.66 -6.92 -14.33
N PRO A 86 3.67 -6.34 -15.01
CA PRO A 86 3.55 -5.91 -16.40
C PRO A 86 3.07 -6.98 -17.38
N GLU A 87 3.43 -8.24 -17.15
CA GLU A 87 2.99 -9.35 -18.01
C GLU A 87 1.51 -9.70 -17.80
N ASP A 88 1.04 -9.75 -16.55
CA ASP A 88 -0.36 -10.00 -16.26
C ASP A 88 -1.25 -8.82 -16.69
N TYR A 89 -0.74 -7.57 -16.62
CA TYR A 89 -1.45 -6.41 -17.16
C TYR A 89 -1.68 -6.50 -18.68
N LYS A 90 -0.67 -6.94 -19.45
CA LYS A 90 -0.83 -7.17 -20.90
C LYS A 90 -1.91 -8.21 -21.19
N ILE A 91 -1.99 -9.26 -20.38
CA ILE A 91 -3.03 -10.30 -20.49
C ILE A 91 -4.39 -9.69 -20.16
N TRP A 92 -4.51 -8.93 -19.06
CA TRP A 92 -5.73 -8.24 -18.65
C TRP A 92 -6.27 -7.31 -19.75
N VAL A 93 -5.40 -6.48 -20.35
CA VAL A 93 -5.78 -5.59 -21.46
C VAL A 93 -6.33 -6.36 -22.66
N LYS A 94 -5.70 -7.50 -23.02
CA LYS A 94 -6.17 -8.33 -24.13
C LYS A 94 -7.54 -8.93 -23.85
N VAL A 95 -7.72 -9.53 -22.67
CA VAL A 95 -8.98 -10.17 -22.26
C VAL A 95 -10.12 -9.14 -22.22
N GLU A 96 -9.88 -8.00 -21.56
CA GLU A 96 -10.88 -6.95 -21.43
C GLU A 96 -11.17 -6.27 -22.79
N GLY A 97 -10.18 -6.19 -23.68
CA GLY A 97 -10.35 -5.75 -25.07
C GLY A 97 -11.28 -6.67 -25.87
N THR A 98 -11.07 -7.99 -25.79
CA THR A 98 -11.93 -8.99 -26.45
C THR A 98 -13.36 -8.94 -25.92
N LEU A 99 -13.54 -8.88 -24.60
CA LEU A 99 -14.86 -8.77 -23.96
C LEU A 99 -15.62 -7.52 -24.40
N LYS A 100 -14.93 -6.44 -24.78
CA LYS A 100 -15.57 -5.21 -25.28
C LYS A 100 -15.97 -5.30 -26.74
N VAL A 101 -15.20 -5.97 -27.59
CA VAL A 101 -15.60 -6.22 -28.99
C VAL A 101 -16.88 -7.04 -29.02
N ASP A 102 -16.97 -8.06 -28.16
CA ASP A 102 -18.18 -8.89 -28.04
C ASP A 102 -19.38 -8.11 -27.48
N ARG A 103 -19.17 -7.20 -26.53
CA ARG A 103 -20.24 -6.34 -25.97
C ARG A 103 -20.67 -5.21 -26.89
N LEU A 104 -19.77 -4.63 -27.69
CA LEU A 104 -20.12 -3.57 -28.65
C LEU A 104 -21.06 -4.09 -29.75
N ASN A 105 -21.00 -5.38 -30.05
CA ASN A 105 -21.95 -6.06 -30.92
C ASN A 105 -23.35 -6.25 -30.28
N SER A 106 -23.51 -5.97 -28.98
CA SER A 106 -24.72 -6.24 -28.19
C SER A 106 -25.33 -4.98 -27.54
N ASP A 107 -24.54 -3.97 -27.14
CA ASP A 107 -25.06 -2.83 -26.37
C ASP A 107 -24.29 -1.51 -26.64
N ARG A 108 -25.04 -0.40 -26.77
CA ARG A 108 -24.57 0.93 -27.27
C ARG A 108 -24.16 1.93 -26.17
N PHE A 109 -24.08 1.54 -24.90
CA PHE A 109 -23.92 2.52 -23.81
C PHE A 109 -22.90 2.09 -22.75
N SER A 110 -21.60 2.16 -23.06
CA SER A 110 -20.55 2.11 -22.03
C SER A 110 -19.20 2.61 -22.60
N ASN A 111 -19.05 3.93 -22.69
CA ASN A 111 -17.85 4.58 -23.24
C ASN A 111 -16.67 4.63 -22.25
N LYS A 112 -16.38 3.55 -21.53
CA LYS A 112 -15.12 3.47 -20.77
C LYS A 112 -14.03 2.92 -21.70
N THR A 113 -13.45 3.78 -22.53
CA THR A 113 -12.31 3.42 -23.39
C THR A 113 -11.14 2.98 -22.51
N ILE A 114 -10.66 1.74 -22.68
CA ILE A 114 -9.43 1.31 -22.00
C ILE A 114 -8.28 1.96 -22.74
N VAL A 115 -7.67 2.93 -22.08
CA VAL A 115 -6.40 3.47 -22.54
C VAL A 115 -5.33 2.45 -22.19
N VAL A 116 -4.88 1.71 -23.20
CA VAL A 116 -3.75 0.79 -23.07
C VAL A 116 -2.51 1.62 -22.79
N LEU A 117 -1.88 1.37 -21.64
CA LEU A 117 -0.64 2.05 -21.27
C LEU A 117 0.54 1.33 -21.91
N GLU A 118 1.43 2.09 -22.52
CA GLU A 118 2.75 1.61 -22.93
C GLU A 118 3.52 1.07 -21.72
N GLY A 119 4.38 0.05 -21.91
CA GLY A 119 5.05 -0.66 -20.81
C GLY A 119 5.75 0.24 -19.80
N SER A 120 6.53 1.23 -20.26
CA SER A 120 7.25 2.18 -19.38
C SER A 120 6.30 3.11 -18.61
N THR A 121 5.18 3.48 -19.22
CA THR A 121 4.15 4.34 -18.61
C THR A 121 3.33 3.55 -17.60
N PHE A 122 2.98 2.30 -17.93
CA PHE A 122 2.33 1.38 -17.00
C PHE A 122 3.19 1.15 -15.76
N GLU A 123 4.49 0.89 -15.92
CA GLU A 123 5.38 0.61 -14.80
C GLU A 123 5.44 1.80 -13.82
N LYS A 124 5.54 3.03 -14.33
CA LYS A 124 5.48 4.24 -13.50
C LYS A 124 4.15 4.34 -12.75
N ARG A 125 3.04 4.07 -13.44
CA ARG A 125 1.69 4.10 -12.85
C ARG A 125 1.52 3.02 -11.78
N SER A 126 2.02 1.81 -12.02
CA SER A 126 1.97 0.69 -11.09
C SER A 126 2.81 0.96 -9.84
N LYS A 127 4.04 1.45 -9.99
CA LYS A 127 4.89 1.89 -8.88
C LYS A 127 4.22 2.94 -8.02
N ARG A 128 3.59 3.94 -8.66
CA ARG A 128 2.85 4.99 -7.96
C ARG A 128 1.66 4.41 -7.20
N ALA A 129 0.88 3.53 -7.83
CA ALA A 129 -0.26 2.87 -7.22
C ALA A 129 0.15 2.06 -5.98
N TRP A 130 1.18 1.20 -6.09
CA TRP A 130 1.69 0.43 -4.96
C TRP A 130 2.22 1.32 -3.82
N THR A 131 2.91 2.41 -4.16
CA THR A 131 3.40 3.37 -3.16
C THR A 131 2.25 4.03 -2.40
N ASP A 132 1.21 4.47 -3.11
CA ASP A 132 0.02 5.07 -2.50
C ASP A 132 -0.73 4.04 -1.63
N VAL A 133 -0.84 2.78 -2.07
CA VAL A 133 -1.42 1.67 -1.26
C VAL A 133 -0.64 1.46 0.03
N LEU A 134 0.69 1.35 -0.04
CA LEU A 134 1.55 1.15 1.14
C LEU A 134 1.47 2.33 2.11
N LEU A 135 1.41 3.57 1.60
CA LEU A 135 1.24 4.76 2.42
C LEU A 135 -0.11 4.77 3.15
N GLN A 136 -1.18 4.37 2.46
CA GLN A 136 -2.48 4.24 3.10
C GLN A 136 -2.52 3.11 4.14
N ILE A 137 -1.88 1.97 3.88
CA ILE A 137 -1.70 0.88 4.85
C ILE A 137 -1.02 1.40 6.13
N TYR A 138 0.08 2.15 5.99
CA TYR A 138 0.74 2.78 7.12
C TYR A 138 -0.22 3.71 7.89
N LYS A 139 -0.92 4.58 7.17
CA LYS A 139 -1.85 5.54 7.76
C LYS A 139 -3.00 4.88 8.53
N VAL A 140 -3.55 3.77 8.04
CA VAL A 140 -4.73 3.13 8.65
C VAL A 140 -4.39 2.06 9.69
N PHE A 141 -3.21 1.42 9.63
CA PHE A 141 -2.87 0.33 10.55
C PHE A 141 -1.71 0.62 11.50
N VAL A 142 -0.76 1.46 11.10
CA VAL A 142 0.44 1.74 11.91
C VAL A 142 0.23 3.00 12.73
N LEU A 143 -0.17 4.09 12.06
CA LEU A 143 -0.34 5.38 12.69
C LEU A 143 -1.33 5.35 13.89
N PRO A 144 -2.47 4.63 13.83
CA PRO A 144 -3.40 4.55 14.96
C PRO A 144 -2.84 3.83 16.20
N ARG A 145 -1.75 3.07 16.06
CA ARG A 145 -1.08 2.42 17.20
C ARG A 145 -0.33 3.41 18.08
N VAL A 146 -0.12 4.64 17.61
CA VAL A 146 0.42 5.72 18.44
C VAL A 146 -0.63 6.06 19.50
N SER A 147 -0.45 5.49 20.68
CA SER A 147 -1.29 5.81 21.83
C SER A 147 -1.03 7.25 22.25
N SER A 148 -2.10 8.04 22.36
CA SER A 148 -2.08 9.20 23.26
C SER A 148 -2.09 8.63 24.68
N ARG A 149 -0.94 8.10 25.14
CA ARG A 149 -0.75 8.03 26.58
C ARG A 149 -0.78 9.48 27.01
N SER A 150 -1.88 9.89 27.64
CA SER A 150 -1.91 11.03 28.53
C SER A 150 -0.87 10.72 29.60
N SER A 151 0.41 10.95 29.29
CA SER A 151 1.45 10.88 30.29
C SER A 151 1.16 12.07 31.18
N THR A 152 0.39 11.82 32.23
CA THR A 152 0.42 12.55 33.48
C THR A 152 1.82 12.36 34.04
N ASP A 153 2.81 12.88 33.34
CA ASP A 153 4.20 12.96 33.78
C ASP A 153 4.29 14.35 34.41
N PRO A 154 4.29 14.43 35.76
CA PRO A 154 4.24 15.70 36.48
C PRO A 154 5.40 16.63 36.09
N SER A 155 6.49 16.05 35.60
CA SER A 155 7.68 16.77 35.13
C SER A 155 7.46 17.61 33.86
N CYS A 156 6.34 17.43 33.14
CA CYS A 156 6.08 18.11 31.89
C CYS A 156 5.33 19.45 32.04
N SER A 157 4.71 19.72 33.19
CA SER A 157 3.78 20.84 33.38
C SER A 157 4.45 22.21 33.32
N GLU A 158 5.69 22.34 33.76
CA GLU A 158 6.36 23.65 33.89
C GLU A 158 6.97 24.16 32.57
N SER A 159 7.23 23.28 31.60
CA SER A 159 7.93 23.66 30.35
C SER A 159 7.03 24.06 29.18
N MET A 160 5.71 23.94 29.33
CA MET A 160 4.75 24.11 28.23
C MET A 160 4.29 25.56 27.97
N GLN A 161 4.59 26.52 28.86
CA GLN A 161 4.12 27.91 28.69
C GLN A 161 4.69 28.64 27.46
N ASN A 162 5.84 28.21 26.94
CA ASN A 162 6.54 28.89 25.84
C ASN A 162 6.57 28.09 24.51
N MET A 163 5.82 27.00 24.44
CA MET A 163 5.72 26.19 23.22
C MET A 163 4.67 26.79 22.27
N PRO A 164 4.88 26.83 20.95
CA PRO A 164 3.76 26.91 20.02
C PRO A 164 2.94 25.63 20.21
N ILE A 165 1.94 25.72 21.09
CA ILE A 165 1.03 24.63 21.39
C ILE A 165 0.29 24.33 20.07
N ILE A 166 0.66 23.24 19.40
CA ILE A 166 -0.27 22.60 18.46
C ILE A 166 -1.43 22.20 19.35
N LYS A 167 -2.49 23.02 19.37
CA LYS A 167 -3.65 22.82 20.23
C LYS A 167 -4.14 21.39 20.02
N THR A 168 -4.05 20.59 21.08
CA THR A 168 -4.53 19.20 21.11
C THR A 168 -6.03 19.10 20.86
N GLU A 169 -6.75 20.23 20.99
CA GLU A 169 -8.17 20.33 20.70
C GLU A 169 -8.53 19.89 19.27
N LEU A 170 -9.66 19.19 19.17
CA LEU A 170 -10.24 18.62 17.96
C LEU A 170 -10.46 19.64 16.84
N LEU A 171 -10.47 20.95 17.15
CA LEU A 171 -10.88 22.03 16.25
C LEU A 171 -9.74 22.84 15.63
N SER A 172 -8.46 22.49 15.85
CA SER A 172 -7.33 23.38 15.50
C SER A 172 -6.73 23.23 14.10
N SER A 173 -6.97 22.13 13.35
CA SER A 173 -6.57 22.05 11.93
C SER A 173 -7.13 20.83 11.18
N ASN A 174 -7.61 21.02 9.96
CA ASN A 174 -8.09 19.93 9.10
C ASN A 174 -6.93 19.17 8.41
N ILE A 175 -5.69 19.54 8.73
CA ILE A 175 -4.48 19.14 7.99
C ILE A 175 -3.90 17.85 8.55
N TYR A 176 -3.95 17.66 9.88
CA TYR A 176 -3.34 16.52 10.56
C TYR A 176 -4.38 15.70 11.32
N SER A 177 -4.28 14.38 11.18
CA SER A 177 -5.01 13.40 11.98
C SER A 177 -4.61 13.46 13.46
N PRO A 178 -5.45 12.96 14.39
CA PRO A 178 -5.13 12.94 15.83
C PRO A 178 -3.80 12.24 16.16
N TYR A 179 -3.48 11.18 15.42
CA TYR A 179 -2.25 10.40 15.61
C TYR A 179 -1.00 11.14 15.10
N GLU A 180 -1.09 11.81 13.94
CA GLU A 180 -0.02 12.69 13.44
C GLU A 180 0.25 13.82 14.44
N ARG A 181 -0.80 14.44 14.99
CA ARG A 181 -0.65 15.47 16.02
C ARG A 181 0.04 14.93 17.27
N THR A 182 -0.28 13.71 17.69
CA THR A 182 0.36 13.07 18.84
C THR A 182 1.88 12.93 18.61
N ILE A 183 2.29 12.47 17.42
CA ILE A 183 3.72 12.38 17.05
C ILE A 183 4.36 13.77 17.00
N LEU A 184 3.73 14.75 16.35
CA LEU A 184 4.28 16.10 16.20
C LEU A 184 4.47 16.78 17.56
N THR A 185 3.49 16.66 18.46
CA THR A 185 3.58 17.18 19.83
C THR A 185 4.73 16.50 20.59
N TRP A 186 4.86 15.18 20.47
CA TRP A 186 5.96 14.44 21.09
C TRP A 186 7.33 14.91 20.54
N LEU A 187 7.47 15.00 19.21
CA LEU A 187 8.71 15.42 18.56
C LEU A 187 9.11 16.84 18.99
N ASN A 188 8.16 17.78 18.97
CA ASN A 188 8.39 19.14 19.41
C ASN A 188 8.84 19.17 20.87
N LYS A 189 8.13 18.47 21.77
CA LYS A 189 8.49 18.41 23.20
C LYS A 189 9.94 17.96 23.39
N HIS A 190 10.36 16.92 22.67
CA HIS A 190 11.74 16.43 22.74
C HIS A 190 12.75 17.42 22.13
N TYR A 191 12.42 18.06 21.02
CA TYR A 191 13.25 19.10 20.41
C TYR A 191 13.47 20.27 21.38
N GLU A 192 12.40 20.83 21.96
CA GLU A 192 12.50 21.96 22.91
C GLU A 192 13.21 21.60 24.21
N LYS A 193 13.09 20.36 24.67
CA LYS A 193 13.87 19.88 25.82
C LYS A 193 15.37 19.84 25.49
N ASN A 194 15.73 19.26 24.35
CA ASN A 194 17.12 19.05 23.97
C ASN A 194 17.81 20.33 23.50
N ARG A 195 17.10 21.25 22.83
CA ARG A 195 17.67 22.51 22.36
C ARG A 195 18.21 23.38 23.50
N LYS A 196 17.58 23.32 24.69
CA LYS A 196 18.02 24.05 25.89
C LYS A 196 19.33 23.51 26.45
N ILE A 197 19.62 22.23 26.21
CA ILE A 197 20.86 21.57 26.61
C ILE A 197 21.96 21.88 25.59
N VAL A 198 21.66 21.72 24.31
CA VAL A 198 22.65 21.88 23.21
C VAL A 198 23.06 23.34 23.00
N TRP A 199 22.11 24.28 23.08
CA TRP A 199 22.36 25.71 22.85
C TRP A 199 22.33 26.53 24.13
N LYS A 200 22.74 25.93 25.26
CA LYS A 200 22.74 26.59 26.57
C LYS A 200 23.56 27.89 26.58
N ASP A 201 24.65 27.93 25.81
CA ASP A 201 25.61 29.04 25.76
C ASP A 201 25.52 29.86 24.45
N CYS A 202 24.49 29.59 23.63
CA CYS A 202 24.31 30.34 22.39
C CYS A 202 23.65 31.69 22.73
N GLN A 203 24.35 32.80 22.49
CA GLN A 203 23.73 34.12 22.54
C GLN A 203 22.60 34.11 21.50
N LYS A 204 21.34 34.08 21.98
CA LYS A 204 20.19 34.32 21.12
C LYS A 204 20.49 35.61 20.38
N GLY A 205 20.58 35.56 19.05
CA GLY A 205 20.71 36.76 18.23
C GLY A 205 19.63 37.72 18.68
N GLU A 206 20.06 38.85 19.23
CA GLU A 206 19.19 39.97 19.54
C GLU A 206 18.49 40.35 18.24
N ILE A 207 17.16 40.25 18.24
CA ILE A 207 16.32 40.87 17.21
C ILE A 207 15.99 42.28 17.71
#